data_AF-A0A1M7Z2U4-F1
#
_entry.id   AF-A0A1M7Z2U4-F1
#
_cell.length_a   1.000
_cell.length_b   1.000
_cell.length_c   1.000
_cell.angle_alpha   90.00
_cell.angle_beta   90.00
_cell.angle_gamma   90.00
#
_symmetry.space_group_name_H-M   'P 1'
#
loop_
_entity.id
_entity.type
_entity.pdbx_description
1 polymer ?
#
loop_
_entity_poly.entity_id
_entity_poly.type
_entity_poly.pdbx_seq_one_letter_code
_entity_poly.pdbx_strand_id
1 'polypeptide(L)'
;MPARLIQNYEQSFQRVIYTTNALEAVHRQFRKLTKSKGGFPNETRLLKLLYAGMLKASEKWTHPVQNRNLTLSQLSIHFEG
;
A
#
# COMPACT_ATOMS: atom_id res chain seq x y z
N MET A 1 8.46 9.82 -1.75
CA MET A 1 8.49 9.94 -3.23
C MET A 1 8.28 11.40 -3.58
N PRO A 2 9.19 12.06 -4.33
CA PRO A 2 9.02 13.47 -4.66
C PRO A 2 7.88 13.64 -5.68
N ALA A 3 6.88 14.44 -5.31
CA ALA A 3 5.64 14.66 -6.07
C ALA A 3 5.85 15.16 -7.52
N ARG A 4 7.04 15.66 -7.86
CA ARG A 4 7.36 16.20 -9.19
C ARG A 4 7.44 15.15 -10.30
N LEU A 5 7.79 13.89 -10.00
CA LEU A 5 7.98 12.86 -11.04
C LEU A 5 6.67 12.30 -11.60
N ILE A 6 5.55 12.48 -10.88
CA ILE A 6 4.25 11.87 -11.22
C ILE A 6 3.38 12.84 -12.04
N GLN A 7 3.70 14.13 -12.08
CA GLN A 7 2.92 15.17 -12.79
C GLN A 7 2.85 14.97 -14.30
N ASN A 8 3.80 14.24 -14.89
CA ASN A 8 3.86 13.99 -16.33
C ASN A 8 2.98 12.82 -16.79
N TYR A 9 2.32 12.10 -15.87
CA TYR A 9 1.44 10.98 -16.20
C TYR A 9 -0.03 11.39 -16.23
N GLU A 10 -0.87 10.63 -16.92
CA GLU A 10 -2.32 10.87 -17.01
C GLU A 10 -2.98 10.97 -15.62
N GLN A 11 -4.01 11.80 -15.47
CA GLN A 11 -4.74 12.02 -14.22
C GLN A 11 -5.25 10.75 -13.54
N SER A 12 -5.60 9.72 -14.31
CA SER A 12 -5.99 8.40 -13.79
C SER A 12 -4.85 7.70 -13.06
N PHE A 13 -3.65 7.73 -13.64
CA PHE A 13 -2.42 7.18 -13.05
C PHE A 13 -1.98 7.99 -11.83
N GLN A 14 -2.04 9.32 -11.93
CA GLN A 14 -1.79 10.20 -10.80
C GLN A 14 -2.74 9.88 -9.65
N ARG A 15 -4.03 9.69 -9.91
CA ARG A 15 -5.02 9.36 -8.88
C ARG A 15 -4.71 8.02 -8.22
N VAL A 16 -4.31 6.99 -8.97
CA VAL A 16 -3.87 5.69 -8.42
C VAL A 16 -2.59 5.82 -7.58
N ILE A 17 -1.60 6.60 -8.03
CA ILE A 17 -0.36 6.80 -7.26
C ILE A 17 -0.61 7.68 -6.04
N TYR A 18 -1.25 8.83 -6.18
CA TYR A 18 -1.55 9.73 -5.06
C TYR A 18 -2.53 9.10 -4.05
N THR A 19 -3.31 8.08 -4.46
CA THR A 19 -4.01 7.18 -3.52
C THR A 19 -3.08 6.14 -2.86
N THR A 20 -1.77 6.40 -2.77
CA THR A 20 -0.77 5.82 -1.84
C THR A 20 -1.18 5.77 -0.35
N ASN A 21 -2.44 6.07 -0.03
CA ASN A 21 -3.17 5.64 1.15
C ASN A 21 -2.99 4.13 1.45
N ALA A 22 -2.58 3.28 0.49
CA ALA A 22 -2.18 1.91 0.79
C ALA A 22 -1.03 1.82 1.81
N LEU A 23 0.05 2.59 1.60
CA LEU A 23 1.19 2.61 2.52
C LEU A 23 0.81 3.26 3.85
N GLU A 24 0.03 4.34 3.81
CA GLU A 24 -0.47 4.99 5.02
C GLU A 24 -1.43 4.09 5.80
N ALA A 25 -2.26 3.30 5.13
CA ALA A 25 -3.12 2.30 5.73
C ALA A 25 -2.32 1.18 6.38
N VAL A 26 -1.22 0.72 5.77
CA VAL A 26 -0.28 -0.22 6.41
C VAL A 26 0.31 0.41 7.67
N HIS A 27 0.86 1.62 7.58
CA HIS A 27 1.43 2.32 8.73
C HIS A 27 0.41 2.54 9.85
N ARG A 28 -0.84 2.88 9.51
CA ARG A 28 -1.94 3.02 10.48
C ARG A 28 -2.24 1.71 11.19
N GLN A 29 -2.27 0.59 10.46
CA GLN A 29 -2.45 -0.73 11.05
C GLN A 29 -1.31 -1.10 12.00
N PHE A 30 -0.07 -0.83 11.61
CA PHE A 30 1.10 -1.08 12.45
C PHE A 30 1.05 -0.27 13.75
N ARG A 31 0.76 1.03 13.67
CA ARG A 31 0.56 1.88 14.86
C ARG A 31 -0.55 1.34 15.76
N LYS A 32 -1.66 0.83 15.19
CA LYS A 32 -2.75 0.25 15.97
C LYS A 32 -2.33 -1.03 16.69
N LEU A 33 -1.59 -1.91 16.01
CA LEU A 33 -1.13 -3.19 16.57
C LEU A 33 -0.09 -2.98 17.69
N THR A 34 0.79 -2.00 17.52
CA THR A 34 1.84 -1.70 18.51
C THR A 34 1.36 -0.81 19.65
N LYS A 35 0.26 -0.06 19.50
CA LYS A 35 -0.29 0.77 20.59
C LYS A 35 -0.82 -0.03 21.79
N SER A 36 -1.34 -1.24 21.55
CA SER A 36 -1.98 -2.07 22.58
C SER A 36 -1.03 -3.01 23.32
N LYS A 37 0.10 -3.36 22.72
CA LYS A 37 1.11 -4.22 23.34
C LYS A 37 2.25 -3.32 23.78
N GLY A 38 2.55 -3.27 25.08
CA GLY A 38 3.64 -2.46 25.65
C GLY A 38 5.03 -2.84 25.13
N GLY A 39 6.08 -2.67 25.94
CA GLY A 39 7.45 -3.01 25.53
C GLY A 39 7.58 -4.45 25.01
N PHE A 40 8.13 -4.62 23.80
CA PHE A 40 8.42 -5.93 23.25
C PHE A 40 9.75 -6.44 23.85
N PRO A 41 9.77 -7.64 24.47
CA PRO A 41 10.99 -8.15 25.10
C PRO A 41 12.06 -8.64 24.11
N ASN A 42 11.72 -8.79 22.83
CA ASN A 42 12.65 -9.13 21.74
C ASN A 42 12.03 -8.68 20.39
N GLU A 43 12.87 -8.24 19.46
CA GLU A 43 12.50 -7.85 18.09
C GLU A 43 11.72 -8.95 17.35
N THR A 44 12.07 -10.22 17.53
CA THR A 44 11.35 -11.33 16.88
C THR A 44 9.85 -11.36 17.23
N ARG A 45 9.47 -10.95 18.45
CA ARG A 45 8.07 -10.89 18.87
C ARG A 45 7.33 -9.74 18.18
N LEU A 46 8.00 -8.60 17.98
CA LEU A 46 7.47 -7.49 17.21
C LEU A 46 7.25 -7.91 15.75
N LEU A 47 8.26 -8.51 15.11
CA LEU A 47 8.17 -8.96 13.73
C LEU A 47 7.05 -9.98 13.51
N LYS A 48 6.90 -10.96 14.40
CA LYS A 48 5.79 -11.94 14.34
C LYS A 48 4.42 -11.27 14.46
N LEU A 49 4.28 -10.24 15.31
CA LEU A 49 3.02 -9.50 15.44
C LEU A 49 2.69 -8.71 14.16
N LEU A 50 3.68 -8.01 13.60
CA LEU A 50 3.50 -7.24 12.36
C LEU A 50 3.17 -8.18 11.18
N TYR A 51 3.86 -9.31 11.09
CA TYR A 51 3.59 -10.33 10.07
C TYR A 51 2.17 -10.89 10.16
N ALA A 52 1.72 -11.28 11.36
CA ALA A 52 0.36 -11.74 11.57
C ALA A 52 -0.69 -10.66 11.26
N GLY A 53 -0.37 -9.39 11.55
CA GLY A 53 -1.19 -8.24 11.16
C GLY A 53 -1.30 -8.07 9.64
N MET A 54 -0.18 -8.22 8.92
CA MET A 54 -0.15 -8.17 7.45
C MET A 54 -0.94 -9.30 6.81
N LEU A 55 -0.81 -10.54 7.31
CA LEU A 55 -1.60 -11.68 6.83
C LEU A 55 -3.11 -11.38 6.88
N LYS A 56 -3.60 -10.92 8.04
CA LYS A 56 -5.01 -10.52 8.20
C LYS A 56 -5.43 -9.34 7.34
N ALA A 57 -4.52 -8.41 7.07
CA ALA A 57 -4.79 -7.29 6.17
C ALA A 57 -4.90 -7.77 4.71
N SER A 58 -4.01 -8.69 4.31
CA SER A 58 -3.99 -9.28 2.97
C SER A 58 -5.28 -10.02 2.64
N GLU A 59 -5.86 -10.73 3.60
CA GLU A 59 -7.17 -11.40 3.45
C GLU A 59 -8.29 -10.41 3.07
N LYS A 60 -8.18 -9.14 3.49
CA LYS A 60 -9.18 -8.09 3.21
C LYS A 60 -8.88 -7.31 1.93
N TRP A 61 -7.65 -7.39 1.41
CA TRP A 61 -7.22 -6.72 0.19
C TRP A 61 -7.59 -7.50 -1.08
N THR A 62 -8.82 -8.00 -1.13
CA THR A 62 -9.39 -8.69 -2.29
C THR A 62 -10.21 -7.75 -3.19
N HIS A 63 -10.42 -6.50 -2.75
CA HIS A 63 -11.25 -5.56 -3.48
C HIS A 63 -10.57 -5.15 -4.79
N PRO A 64 -11.25 -5.27 -5.94
CA PRO A 64 -10.69 -4.88 -7.22
C PRO A 64 -10.43 -3.37 -7.25
N VAL A 65 -9.23 -2.98 -7.68
CA VAL A 65 -8.89 -1.58 -7.90
C VAL A 65 -9.82 -1.04 -9.00
N GLN A 66 -10.53 0.06 -8.71
CA GLN A 66 -11.40 0.70 -9.69
C GLN A 66 -10.58 1.13 -10.91
N ASN A 67 -11.12 0.89 -12.11
CA ASN A 67 -10.50 1.19 -13.40
C ASN A 67 -9.19 0.44 -13.71
N ARG A 68 -8.90 -0.67 -13.00
CA ARG A 68 -7.68 -1.48 -13.20
C ARG A 68 -7.39 -1.82 -14.66
N ASN A 69 -8.41 -2.20 -15.43
CA ASN A 69 -8.24 -2.57 -16.85
C ASN A 69 -7.76 -1.38 -17.69
N LEU A 70 -8.34 -0.20 -17.48
CA LEU A 70 -7.95 1.02 -18.20
C LEU A 70 -6.53 1.43 -17.84
N THR A 71 -6.19 1.40 -16.55
CA THR A 71 -4.84 1.75 -16.08
C THR A 71 -3.80 0.75 -16.57
N LEU A 72 -4.14 -0.54 -16.65
CA LEU A 72 -3.26 -1.57 -17.22
C LEU A 72 -3.03 -1.35 -18.73
N SER A 73 -4.06 -1.02 -19.49
CA SER A 73 -3.90 -0.70 -20.92
C SER A 73 -3.03 0.54 -21.12
N GLN A 74 -3.23 1.59 -20.32
CA GLN A 74 -2.41 2.81 -20.35
C GLN A 74 -0.94 2.54 -19.98
N LEU A 75 -0.72 1.71 -18.96
CA LEU A 75 0.62 1.26 -18.56
C LEU A 75 1.30 0.44 -19.67
N SER A 76 0.57 -0.44 -20.33
CA SER A 76 1.10 -1.26 -21.43
C SER A 76 1.57 -0.41 -22.62
N ILE A 77 0.92 0.72 -22.88
CA ILE A 77 1.29 1.67 -23.95
C ILE A 77 2.49 2.53 -23.53
N HIS A 78 2.55 2.94 -22.26
CA HIS A 78 3.64 3.78 -21.77
C HIS A 78 4.95 3.05 -21.49
N PHE A 79 4.89 1.76 -21.17
CA PHE A 79 6.03 0.92 -20.85
C PHE A 79 6.15 -0.25 -21.83
N GLU A 80 5.95 0.01 -23.13
CA GLU A 80 6.27 -0.95 -24.20
C GLU A 80 7.73 -1.41 -24.03
N GLY A 81 7.89 -2.74 -23.94
CA GLY A 81 9.17 -3.43 -24.06
C GLY A 81 9.31 -4.00 -25.45
#